data_AF-A0A954LQV4-F1
#
_entry.id   AF-A0A954LQV4-F1
#
_cell.length_a   1.000
_cell.length_b   1.000
_cell.length_c   1.000
_cell.angle_alpha   90.00
_cell.angle_beta   90.00
_cell.angle_gamma   90.00
#
_symmetry.space_group_name_H-M   'P 1'
#
loop_
_entity.id
_entity.type
_entity.pdbx_description
1 polymer ?
#
loop_
_entity_poly.entity_id
_entity_poly.type
_entity_poly.pdbx_seq_one_letter_code
_entity_poly.pdbx_strand_id
1 'polypeptide(L)'
;EVINPDVPKPKIYDIPEGREIAERLIVRGTTGDSLVQIDSALDRVTWEIANHLQEQKVLVVWLLDASGSLTEQRAAIVKRLDRIYGELGALKNEELIPRLQQPLLSAVVAYGERTHFLTPEPTNKFELIREAIEKVPVDPSGKENVFSAIGQSVDRWSEYRARFGRRIMLIVVTDETGDDFAAHAPAISLCRRYGAISYVIGPHAVFGRQKGFVPYVAPENGKTYNLPVDLGPETPTFDNVEIPFWYDGPQYKYLSSGFGPYALTRLVTETGGIYFSTHMTTMKGFSPEGMFEAEKLKPFEPDYRFGTPDEYLKDLEKHPLRMAVIKAAQISRNVEPEGTPEMELRVTPAGFKNQAKEAQKTVAKSGYFLNRILSAFPNGIEKALDSEPSPRWRMTFCLAYGRLLGQRARCLEYNLALADLSNSLTPQDVGSKSNHWIFRPDKQLNYATSEKRNAELAEKLLRQVLEEAPGTPWAKLAERELRHPFGI
;
A
#
# COMPACT_ATOMS: atom_id res chain seq x y z
N GLU A 1 -20.16 -37.94 40.79
CA GLU A 1 -20.80 -36.61 40.82
C GLU A 1 -21.00 -36.12 39.40
N VAL A 2 -22.19 -35.61 39.13
CA VAL A 2 -22.66 -35.19 37.81
C VAL A 2 -22.10 -33.80 37.50
N ILE A 3 -21.38 -33.65 36.38
CA ILE A 3 -20.89 -32.36 35.88
C ILE A 3 -22.09 -31.64 35.26
N ASN A 4 -22.49 -30.52 35.86
CA ASN A 4 -23.55 -29.65 35.39
C ASN A 4 -23.08 -28.87 34.13
N PRO A 5 -23.77 -28.93 32.98
CA PRO A 5 -23.28 -28.33 31.72
C PRO A 5 -23.58 -26.83 31.54
N ASP A 6 -24.22 -26.14 32.49
CA ASP A 6 -24.62 -24.73 32.34
C ASP A 6 -23.80 -23.74 33.19
N VAL A 7 -22.53 -23.53 32.81
CA VAL A 7 -21.79 -22.32 33.22
C VAL A 7 -21.42 -21.52 31.96
N PRO A 8 -21.92 -20.29 31.78
CA PRO A 8 -21.52 -19.46 30.65
C PRO A 8 -20.04 -19.09 30.82
N LYS A 9 -19.16 -19.51 29.90
CA LYS A 9 -17.76 -19.05 29.85
C LYS A 9 -17.71 -17.60 29.34
N PRO A 10 -17.37 -16.57 30.13
CA PRO A 10 -17.23 -15.22 29.62
C PRO A 10 -15.81 -14.93 29.08
N LYS A 11 -15.74 -13.90 28.24
CA LYS A 11 -14.61 -13.29 27.49
C LYS A 11 -13.21 -13.47 28.09
N ILE A 12 -12.23 -13.81 27.24
CA ILE A 12 -10.80 -13.65 27.56
C ILE A 12 -10.19 -12.59 26.64
N TYR A 13 -9.93 -11.42 27.22
CA TYR A 13 -9.11 -10.34 26.65
C TYR A 13 -7.93 -10.12 27.59
N ASP A 14 -6.71 -10.15 27.04
CA ASP A 14 -5.51 -9.51 27.58
C ASP A 14 -4.73 -9.04 26.34
N ILE A 15 -5.19 -7.95 25.73
CA ILE A 15 -4.44 -7.24 24.69
C ILE A 15 -3.74 -6.11 25.44
N PRO A 16 -2.40 -5.97 25.38
CA PRO A 16 -1.70 -4.89 26.05
C PRO A 16 -2.24 -3.51 25.60
N GLU A 17 -3.02 -2.86 26.46
CA GLU A 17 -3.29 -1.43 26.40
C GLU A 17 -2.01 -0.71 26.84
N GLY A 18 -1.06 -0.50 25.94
CA GLY A 18 0.20 0.12 26.37
C GLY A 18 1.30 0.37 25.35
N ARG A 19 1.05 0.26 24.05
CA ARG A 19 2.01 0.77 23.05
C ARG A 19 1.31 1.74 22.13
N GLU A 20 1.87 2.95 21.98
CA GLU A 20 1.43 3.89 20.95
C GLU A 20 1.42 3.18 19.59
N ILE A 21 0.38 3.44 18.79
CA ILE A 21 0.19 2.86 17.45
C ILE A 21 1.44 3.03 16.56
N ALA A 22 2.23 4.09 16.79
CA ALA A 22 3.48 4.37 16.09
C ALA A 22 4.60 3.34 16.32
N GLU A 23 4.65 2.66 17.47
CA GLU A 23 5.60 1.56 17.67
C GLU A 23 5.16 0.26 16.98
N ARG A 24 3.91 0.22 16.47
CA ARG A 24 3.28 -0.98 15.89
C ARG A 24 3.30 -1.00 14.36
N LEU A 25 3.44 0.15 13.70
CA LEU A 25 3.34 0.25 12.24
C LEU A 25 4.68 0.24 11.52
N ILE A 26 5.76 0.80 12.09
CA ILE A 26 7.09 0.82 11.47
C ILE A 26 8.17 0.86 12.57
N VAL A 27 8.78 -0.29 12.88
CA VAL A 27 9.89 -0.36 13.83
C VAL A 27 11.21 -0.15 13.09
N ARG A 28 11.94 0.90 13.46
CA ARG A 28 13.25 1.28 12.92
C ARG A 28 14.19 0.07 12.80
N GLY A 29 14.82 -0.11 11.64
CA GLY A 29 16.09 -0.81 11.57
C GLY A 29 17.16 0.00 12.33
N THR A 30 18.14 -0.68 12.91
CA THR A 30 19.29 -0.10 13.63
C THR A 30 20.13 0.90 12.81
N THR A 31 19.80 1.11 11.54
CA THR A 31 20.52 1.91 10.56
C THR A 31 19.59 2.85 9.78
N GLY A 32 18.75 3.66 10.43
CA GLY A 32 18.10 4.83 9.81
C GLY A 32 17.13 4.58 8.62
N ASP A 33 17.04 3.36 8.12
CA ASP A 33 16.18 2.96 7.01
C ASP A 33 14.79 2.60 7.56
N SER A 34 13.76 3.16 6.93
CA SER A 34 12.35 2.87 7.19
C SER A 34 11.95 1.45 6.77
N LEU A 35 12.80 0.75 6.03
CA LEU A 35 12.62 -0.61 5.54
C LEU A 35 13.53 -1.56 6.29
N VAL A 36 12.93 -2.64 6.79
CA VAL A 36 13.64 -3.64 7.60
C VAL A 36 14.07 -4.78 6.67
N GLN A 37 15.34 -5.19 6.72
CA GLN A 37 15.73 -6.46 6.08
C GLN A 37 14.96 -7.60 6.78
N ILE A 38 14.54 -8.63 6.05
CA ILE A 38 13.76 -9.73 6.65
C ILE A 38 14.42 -10.29 7.92
N ASP A 39 15.75 -10.31 7.95
CA ASP A 39 16.56 -10.70 9.10
C ASP A 39 16.31 -9.83 10.34
N SER A 40 16.25 -8.50 10.19
CA SER A 40 16.00 -7.62 11.35
C SER A 40 14.53 -7.63 11.79
N ALA A 41 13.60 -7.94 10.88
CA ALA A 41 12.20 -8.16 11.23
C ALA A 41 12.06 -9.43 12.08
N LEU A 42 12.72 -10.51 11.68
CA LEU A 42 12.78 -11.76 12.44
C LEU A 42 13.45 -11.58 13.81
N ASP A 43 14.49 -10.74 13.89
CA ASP A 43 15.11 -10.40 15.18
C ASP A 43 14.16 -9.68 16.12
N ARG A 44 13.35 -8.77 15.58
CA ARG A 44 12.36 -8.10 16.40
C ARG A 44 11.25 -9.04 16.85
N VAL A 45 10.75 -9.90 15.97
CA VAL A 45 9.79 -10.96 16.32
C VAL A 45 10.35 -11.86 17.43
N THR A 46 11.64 -12.21 17.36
CA THR A 46 12.33 -12.99 18.38
C THR A 46 12.31 -12.29 19.74
N TRP A 47 12.63 -11.01 19.75
CA TRP A 47 12.60 -10.21 20.97
C TRP A 47 11.19 -10.15 21.58
N GLU A 48 10.15 -9.99 20.76
CA GLU A 48 8.75 -10.02 21.25
C GLU A 48 8.37 -11.40 21.80
N ILE A 49 8.81 -12.50 21.16
CA ILE A 49 8.61 -13.87 21.69
C ILE A 49 9.28 -14.00 23.06
N ALA A 50 10.54 -13.58 23.19
CA ALA A 50 11.28 -13.63 24.45
C ALA A 50 10.61 -12.78 25.54
N ASN A 51 10.15 -11.57 25.21
CA ASN A 51 9.43 -10.69 26.14
C ASN A 51 8.13 -11.33 26.63
N HIS A 52 7.34 -11.93 25.74
CA HIS A 52 6.11 -12.64 26.15
C HIS A 52 6.37 -13.91 26.95
N LEU A 53 7.49 -14.61 26.70
CA LEU A 53 7.89 -15.80 27.46
C LEU A 53 8.28 -15.48 28.91
N GLN A 54 8.62 -14.22 29.24
CA GLN A 54 8.85 -13.79 30.63
C GLN A 54 7.54 -13.73 31.43
N GLU A 55 6.42 -13.44 30.77
CA GLU A 55 5.11 -13.29 31.41
C GLU A 55 4.32 -14.62 31.47
N GLN A 56 4.22 -15.32 30.34
CA GLN A 56 3.34 -16.48 30.17
C GLN A 56 3.96 -17.53 29.24
N LYS A 57 3.46 -18.76 29.30
CA LYS A 57 3.78 -19.77 28.28
C LYS A 57 3.28 -19.29 26.92
N VAL A 58 4.07 -19.46 25.87
CA VAL A 58 3.74 -18.99 24.52
C VAL A 58 3.50 -20.17 23.58
N LEU A 59 2.53 -20.02 22.67
CA LEU A 59 2.35 -20.80 21.47
C LEU A 59 2.62 -19.89 20.27
N VAL A 60 3.69 -20.16 19.54
CA VAL A 60 4.03 -19.46 18.30
C VAL A 60 3.52 -20.25 17.10
N VAL A 61 2.80 -19.59 16.21
CA VAL A 61 2.30 -20.18 14.98
C VAL A 61 2.91 -19.41 13.82
N TRP A 62 3.72 -20.09 13.01
CA TRP A 62 4.26 -19.56 11.76
C TRP A 62 3.27 -19.84 10.64
N LEU A 63 2.67 -18.78 10.10
CA LEU A 63 1.85 -18.82 8.90
C LEU A 63 2.74 -18.38 7.72
N LEU A 64 3.06 -19.34 6.86
CA LEU A 64 3.93 -19.14 5.72
C LEU A 64 3.12 -19.25 4.44
N ASP A 65 3.25 -18.24 3.61
CA ASP A 65 2.70 -18.26 2.28
C ASP A 65 3.42 -19.31 1.41
N ALA A 66 2.61 -20.09 0.70
CA ALA A 66 3.00 -21.19 -0.18
C ALA A 66 3.40 -20.71 -1.59
N SER A 67 3.44 -19.40 -1.85
CA SER A 67 3.90 -18.83 -3.11
C SER A 67 5.33 -19.25 -3.45
N GLY A 68 5.60 -19.42 -4.74
CA GLY A 68 6.92 -19.80 -5.25
C GLY A 68 7.98 -18.72 -5.05
N SER A 69 7.55 -17.45 -5.03
CA SER A 69 8.37 -16.24 -4.86
C SER A 69 9.02 -16.10 -3.48
N LEU A 70 8.51 -16.82 -2.47
CA LEU A 70 9.01 -16.80 -1.09
C LEU A 70 10.05 -17.87 -0.77
N THR A 71 10.52 -18.64 -1.74
CA THR A 71 11.46 -19.75 -1.49
C THR A 71 12.78 -19.26 -0.87
N GLU A 72 13.33 -18.14 -1.33
CA GLU A 72 14.55 -17.53 -0.75
C GLU A 72 14.29 -17.03 0.68
N GLN A 73 13.13 -16.41 0.91
CA GLN A 73 12.71 -15.89 2.21
C GLN A 73 12.52 -17.01 3.24
N ARG A 74 11.93 -18.15 2.84
CA ARG A 74 11.78 -19.33 3.71
C ARG A 74 13.13 -19.86 4.18
N ALA A 75 14.13 -19.91 3.31
CA ALA A 75 15.49 -20.32 3.69
C ALA A 75 16.13 -19.35 4.70
N ALA A 76 15.90 -18.04 4.54
CA ALA A 76 16.35 -17.03 5.51
C ALA A 76 15.68 -17.22 6.89
N ILE A 77 14.36 -17.49 6.90
CA ILE A 77 13.61 -17.80 8.13
C ILE A 77 14.21 -19.01 8.83
N VAL A 78 14.43 -20.13 8.13
CA VAL A 78 15.04 -21.34 8.70
C VAL A 78 16.38 -21.04 9.37
N LYS A 79 17.29 -20.39 8.64
CA LYS A 79 18.61 -20.03 9.15
C LYS A 79 18.55 -19.16 10.40
N ARG A 80 17.56 -18.26 10.49
CA ARG A 80 17.40 -17.41 11.67
C ARG A 80 16.77 -18.15 12.84
N LEU A 81 15.77 -18.99 12.59
CA LEU A 81 15.16 -19.79 13.64
C LEU A 81 16.18 -20.67 14.34
N ASP A 82 17.17 -21.21 13.63
CA ASP A 82 18.28 -21.97 14.23
C ASP A 82 18.99 -21.20 15.34
N ARG A 83 19.28 -19.93 15.07
CA ARG A 83 19.91 -19.03 16.03
C ARG A 83 18.97 -18.71 17.19
N ILE A 84 17.71 -18.41 16.90
CA ILE A 84 16.70 -18.00 17.89
C ILE A 84 16.43 -19.12 18.90
N TYR A 85 16.15 -20.33 18.42
CA TYR A 85 15.88 -21.47 19.30
C TYR A 85 17.15 -21.98 19.99
N GLY A 86 18.33 -21.77 19.37
CA GLY A 86 19.63 -21.96 20.04
C GLY A 86 19.81 -21.02 21.22
N GLU A 87 19.60 -19.71 21.04
CA GLU A 87 19.69 -18.68 22.08
C GLU A 87 18.63 -18.90 23.18
N LEU A 88 17.39 -19.23 22.82
CA LEU A 88 16.33 -19.61 23.79
C LEU A 88 16.67 -20.90 24.55
N GLY A 89 17.38 -21.83 23.92
CA GLY A 89 17.93 -23.02 24.56
C GLY A 89 19.01 -22.67 25.60
N ALA A 90 19.88 -21.72 25.28
CA ALA A 90 20.91 -21.22 26.20
C ALA A 90 20.29 -20.45 27.39
N LEU A 91 19.27 -19.61 27.13
CA LEU A 91 18.58 -18.84 28.18
C LEU A 91 17.83 -19.73 29.20
N LYS A 92 17.39 -20.94 28.81
CA LYS A 92 16.88 -21.94 29.76
C LYS A 92 17.94 -22.48 30.71
N ASN A 93 19.20 -22.49 30.29
CA ASN A 93 20.33 -22.96 31.09
C ASN A 93 20.83 -21.88 32.07
N GLU A 94 20.58 -20.59 31.79
CA GLU A 94 21.05 -19.44 32.57
C GLU A 94 20.03 -18.90 33.61
N GLU A 95 18.96 -19.64 33.94
CA GLU A 95 17.91 -19.26 34.92
C GLU A 95 17.13 -17.94 34.65
N LEU A 96 17.36 -17.28 33.50
CA LEU A 96 16.69 -16.03 33.09
C LEU A 96 15.23 -16.18 32.65
N ILE A 97 14.80 -17.41 32.30
CA ILE A 97 13.41 -17.72 31.97
C ILE A 97 12.85 -18.57 33.12
N PRO A 98 11.64 -18.25 33.66
CA PRO A 98 11.01 -19.10 34.67
C PRO A 98 11.02 -20.57 34.24
N ARG A 99 11.33 -21.51 35.14
CA ARG A 99 11.34 -22.97 34.90
C ARG A 99 9.93 -23.54 34.64
N LEU A 100 9.19 -22.95 33.71
CA LEU A 100 7.93 -23.43 33.20
C LEU A 100 8.20 -24.66 32.33
N GLN A 101 7.53 -25.78 32.60
CA GLN A 101 7.59 -26.93 31.70
C GLN A 101 7.04 -26.53 30.32
N GLN A 102 7.88 -26.74 29.29
CA GLN A 102 7.61 -26.42 27.88
C GLN A 102 7.14 -24.95 27.70
N PRO A 103 8.01 -23.95 27.97
CA PRO A 103 7.60 -22.55 27.98
C PRO A 103 7.16 -22.07 26.59
N LEU A 104 7.78 -22.61 25.53
CA LEU A 104 7.49 -22.32 24.14
C LEU A 104 7.02 -23.59 23.42
N LEU A 105 5.88 -23.49 22.74
CA LEU A 105 5.46 -24.42 21.69
C LEU A 105 5.39 -23.67 20.37
N SER A 106 5.68 -24.38 19.29
CA SER A 106 5.69 -23.83 17.96
C SER A 106 4.90 -24.70 17.00
N ALA A 107 4.28 -24.08 16.01
CA ALA A 107 3.56 -24.74 14.95
C ALA A 107 3.81 -24.04 13.61
N VAL A 108 3.69 -24.77 12.51
CA VAL A 108 3.89 -24.26 11.15
C VAL A 108 2.66 -24.59 10.31
N VAL A 109 2.15 -23.56 9.65
CA VAL A 109 1.00 -23.59 8.76
C VAL A 109 1.41 -22.98 7.44
N ALA A 110 1.23 -23.71 6.35
CA ALA A 110 1.33 -23.17 5.01
C ALA A 110 -0.06 -22.74 4.51
N TYR A 111 -0.15 -21.65 3.76
CA TYR A 111 -1.41 -21.22 3.16
C TYR A 111 -1.24 -20.80 1.70
N GLY A 112 -2.28 -21.05 0.92
CA GLY A 112 -2.49 -20.60 -0.45
C GLY A 112 -4.00 -20.64 -0.72
N GLU A 113 -4.46 -21.40 -1.73
CA GLU A 113 -5.89 -21.68 -1.90
C GLU A 113 -6.44 -22.46 -0.70
N ARG A 114 -5.63 -23.34 -0.10
CA ARG A 114 -5.98 -24.12 1.08
C ARG A 114 -4.97 -23.93 2.20
N THR A 115 -5.43 -24.15 3.43
CA THR A 115 -4.58 -24.13 4.62
C THR A 115 -4.03 -25.53 4.89
N HIS A 116 -2.71 -25.64 5.02
CA HIS A 116 -1.99 -26.88 5.28
C HIS A 116 -1.26 -26.82 6.62
N PHE A 117 -1.70 -27.65 7.57
CA PHE A 117 -1.05 -27.78 8.87
C PHE A 117 0.13 -28.74 8.76
N LEU A 118 1.34 -28.19 8.63
CA LEU A 118 2.57 -28.98 8.49
C LEU A 118 2.98 -29.61 9.82
N THR A 119 2.60 -28.97 10.93
CA THR A 119 2.64 -29.55 12.28
C THR A 119 1.22 -29.89 12.75
N PRO A 120 0.82 -31.17 12.85
CA PRO A 120 -0.51 -31.56 13.31
C PRO A 120 -0.84 -31.06 14.72
N GLU A 121 0.16 -31.08 15.60
CA GLU A 121 0.11 -30.55 16.97
C GLU A 121 1.33 -29.64 17.21
N PRO A 122 1.18 -28.56 18.00
CA PRO A 122 2.30 -27.71 18.39
C PRO A 122 3.37 -28.51 19.15
N THR A 123 4.63 -28.26 18.83
CA THR A 123 5.77 -29.01 19.35
C THR A 123 6.83 -28.09 19.93
N ASN A 124 7.60 -28.59 20.89
CA ASN A 124 8.81 -27.95 21.40
C ASN A 124 10.08 -28.45 20.71
N LYS A 125 9.95 -29.39 19.75
CA LYS A 125 11.07 -29.97 19.01
C LYS A 125 11.39 -29.10 17.80
N PHE A 126 12.52 -28.41 17.89
CA PHE A 126 12.93 -27.47 16.87
C PHE A 126 13.17 -28.10 15.50
N GLU A 127 13.77 -29.28 15.45
CA GLU A 127 14.02 -30.02 14.20
C GLU A 127 12.73 -30.27 13.40
N LEU A 128 11.62 -30.56 14.08
CA LEU A 128 10.33 -30.76 13.40
C LEU A 128 9.76 -29.45 12.83
N ILE A 129 10.05 -28.31 13.46
CA ILE A 129 9.65 -26.99 12.95
C ILE A 129 10.49 -26.64 11.73
N ARG A 130 11.81 -26.86 11.80
CA ARG A 130 12.72 -26.64 10.66
C ARG A 130 12.27 -27.45 9.45
N GLU A 131 12.10 -28.76 9.64
CA GLU A 131 11.63 -29.65 8.56
C GLU A 131 10.27 -29.22 8.01
N ALA A 132 9.35 -28.76 8.87
CA ALA A 132 8.04 -28.30 8.42
C ALA A 132 8.15 -27.06 7.53
N ILE A 133 9.02 -26.09 7.85
CA ILE A 133 9.22 -24.88 7.04
C ILE A 133 9.87 -25.22 5.69
N GLU A 134 10.82 -26.16 5.68
CA GLU A 134 11.47 -26.63 4.44
C GLU A 134 10.52 -27.40 3.52
N LYS A 135 9.54 -28.12 4.11
CA LYS A 135 8.54 -28.93 3.39
C LYS A 135 7.29 -28.16 2.97
N VAL A 136 7.27 -26.83 3.10
CA VAL A 136 6.15 -26.00 2.62
C VAL A 136 5.93 -26.27 1.13
N PRO A 137 4.75 -26.80 0.73
CA PRO A 137 4.47 -27.06 -0.68
C PRO A 137 4.34 -25.74 -1.43
N VAL A 138 4.73 -25.72 -2.71
CA VAL A 138 4.45 -24.58 -3.58
C VAL A 138 3.01 -24.70 -4.09
N ASP A 139 2.20 -23.68 -3.86
CA ASP A 139 0.83 -23.61 -4.38
C ASP A 139 0.83 -22.95 -5.78
N PRO A 140 0.42 -23.66 -6.85
CA PRO A 140 0.38 -23.11 -8.20
C PRO A 140 -0.89 -22.30 -8.50
N SER A 141 -1.88 -22.27 -7.60
CA SER A 141 -3.18 -21.62 -7.84
C SER A 141 -3.09 -20.10 -7.94
N GLY A 142 -2.07 -19.50 -7.31
CA GLY A 142 -1.92 -18.05 -7.18
C GLY A 142 -3.00 -17.40 -6.33
N LYS A 143 -3.71 -18.17 -5.48
CA LYS A 143 -4.64 -17.64 -4.49
C LYS A 143 -4.00 -17.66 -3.10
N GLU A 144 -4.26 -16.64 -2.30
CA GLU A 144 -3.69 -16.48 -0.97
C GLU A 144 -4.76 -16.20 0.09
N ASN A 145 -5.26 -17.26 0.72
CA ASN A 145 -6.30 -17.16 1.76
C ASN A 145 -5.71 -17.00 3.17
N VAL A 146 -5.03 -15.86 3.41
CA VAL A 146 -4.30 -15.58 4.66
C VAL A 146 -5.23 -15.46 5.88
N PHE A 147 -6.37 -14.78 5.77
CA PHE A 147 -7.27 -14.55 6.90
C PHE A 147 -8.01 -15.82 7.31
N SER A 148 -8.33 -16.68 6.34
CA SER A 148 -8.89 -18.00 6.54
C SER A 148 -7.90 -18.90 7.27
N ALA A 149 -6.62 -18.87 6.87
CA ALA A 149 -5.56 -19.61 7.55
C ALA A 149 -5.36 -19.15 9.01
N ILE A 150 -5.42 -17.85 9.26
CA ILE A 150 -5.41 -17.29 10.62
C ILE A 150 -6.61 -17.81 11.42
N GLY A 151 -7.81 -17.69 10.87
CA GLY A 151 -9.04 -18.14 11.52
C GLY A 151 -8.99 -19.62 11.91
N GLN A 152 -8.58 -20.48 10.97
CA GLN A 152 -8.44 -21.93 11.20
C GLN A 152 -7.35 -22.25 12.22
N SER A 153 -6.23 -21.52 12.22
CA SER A 153 -5.14 -21.73 13.17
C SER A 153 -5.55 -21.39 14.60
N VAL A 154 -6.23 -20.25 14.78
CA VAL A 154 -6.73 -19.84 16.10
C VAL A 154 -7.81 -20.79 16.58
N ASP A 155 -8.74 -21.19 15.72
CA ASP A 155 -9.80 -22.13 16.09
C ASP A 155 -9.22 -23.48 16.55
N ARG A 156 -8.31 -24.06 15.76
CA ARG A 156 -7.66 -25.34 16.04
C ARG A 156 -6.88 -25.34 17.36
N TRP A 157 -6.14 -24.28 17.64
CA TRP A 157 -5.27 -24.22 18.82
C TRP A 157 -5.78 -23.33 19.95
N SER A 158 -7.05 -22.89 19.88
CA SER A 158 -7.73 -22.14 20.94
C SER A 158 -7.71 -22.87 22.30
N GLU A 159 -7.72 -24.20 22.30
CA GLU A 159 -7.63 -25.01 23.50
C GLU A 159 -6.32 -24.79 24.28
N TYR A 160 -5.22 -24.49 23.59
CA TYR A 160 -3.93 -24.17 24.22
C TYR A 160 -3.99 -22.88 25.05
N ARG A 161 -4.79 -21.91 24.61
CA ARG A 161 -5.12 -20.72 25.42
C ARG A 161 -6.08 -21.08 26.55
N ALA A 162 -7.19 -21.72 26.21
CA ALA A 162 -8.31 -21.91 27.13
C ALA A 162 -8.01 -22.87 28.30
N ARG A 163 -7.22 -23.94 28.06
CA ARG A 163 -6.89 -24.95 29.09
C ARG A 163 -5.51 -24.77 29.70
N PHE A 164 -4.53 -24.35 28.90
CA PHE A 164 -3.13 -24.29 29.33
C PHE A 164 -2.62 -22.87 29.55
N GLY A 165 -3.48 -21.85 29.41
CA GLY A 165 -3.14 -20.45 29.66
C GLY A 165 -2.07 -19.89 28.72
N ARG A 166 -1.79 -20.53 27.58
CA ARG A 166 -0.73 -20.08 26.67
C ARG A 166 -1.16 -18.85 25.89
N ARG A 167 -0.30 -17.85 25.74
CA ARG A 167 -0.50 -16.74 24.82
C ARG A 167 -0.25 -17.22 23.38
N ILE A 168 -1.18 -16.94 22.47
CA ILE A 168 -1.04 -17.30 21.06
C ILE A 168 -0.38 -16.14 20.33
N MET A 169 0.73 -16.40 19.64
CA MET A 169 1.40 -15.45 18.76
C MET A 169 1.36 -16.00 17.34
N LEU A 170 0.71 -15.27 16.43
CA LEU A 170 0.62 -15.59 15.02
C LEU A 170 1.68 -14.78 14.28
N ILE A 171 2.56 -15.42 13.52
CA ILE A 171 3.58 -14.75 12.71
C ILE A 171 3.29 -15.08 11.26
N VAL A 172 2.78 -14.08 10.54
CA VAL A 172 2.41 -14.18 9.13
C VAL A 172 3.55 -13.68 8.28
N VAL A 173 3.96 -14.46 7.29
CA VAL A 173 4.92 -14.07 6.26
C VAL A 173 4.23 -14.17 4.91
N THR A 174 4.20 -13.07 4.17
CA THR A 174 3.55 -12.94 2.85
C THR A 174 4.27 -11.90 2.00
N ASP A 175 4.28 -12.07 0.68
CA ASP A 175 4.72 -11.07 -0.27
C ASP A 175 3.58 -10.30 -0.96
N GLU A 176 2.33 -10.51 -0.54
CA GLU A 176 1.11 -9.89 -1.09
C GLU A 176 0.11 -9.44 0.02
N THR A 177 -1.11 -9.05 -0.36
CA THR A 177 -2.17 -8.65 0.58
C THR A 177 -3.07 -9.79 1.06
N GLY A 178 -3.08 -10.90 0.33
CA GLY A 178 -4.10 -11.95 0.41
C GLY A 178 -5.38 -11.63 -0.38
N ASP A 179 -6.07 -12.68 -0.82
CA ASP A 179 -7.29 -12.63 -1.66
C ASP A 179 -8.60 -12.69 -0.85
N ASP A 180 -8.53 -13.09 0.41
CA ASP A 180 -9.69 -13.37 1.24
C ASP A 180 -10.09 -12.21 2.16
N PHE A 181 -10.13 -11.00 1.61
CA PHE A 181 -10.53 -9.80 2.35
C PHE A 181 -11.84 -10.00 3.12
N ALA A 182 -12.83 -10.71 2.57
CA ALA A 182 -14.10 -10.97 3.27
C ALA A 182 -13.93 -11.70 4.63
N ALA A 183 -12.85 -12.48 4.79
CA ALA A 183 -12.55 -13.23 6.02
C ALA A 183 -11.76 -12.41 7.06
N HIS A 184 -11.28 -11.20 6.74
CA HIS A 184 -10.42 -10.42 7.63
C HIS A 184 -11.10 -10.03 8.96
N ALA A 185 -12.31 -9.48 8.92
CA ALA A 185 -13.01 -9.02 10.12
C ALA A 185 -13.43 -10.19 11.05
N PRO A 186 -13.95 -11.32 10.53
CA PRO A 186 -14.12 -12.54 11.32
C PRO A 186 -12.83 -13.04 11.96
N ALA A 187 -11.71 -13.07 11.22
CA ALA A 187 -10.42 -13.53 11.73
C ALA A 187 -9.91 -12.64 12.87
N ILE A 188 -10.00 -11.32 12.73
CA ILE A 188 -9.64 -10.35 13.79
C ILE A 188 -10.50 -10.58 15.04
N SER A 189 -11.82 -10.73 14.86
CA SER A 189 -12.76 -10.97 15.96
C SER A 189 -12.41 -12.25 16.74
N LEU A 190 -11.99 -13.30 16.02
CA LEU A 190 -11.56 -14.55 16.61
C LEU A 190 -10.24 -14.40 17.38
N CYS A 191 -9.26 -13.70 16.80
CA CYS A 191 -7.98 -13.41 17.46
C CYS A 191 -8.20 -12.65 18.77
N ARG A 192 -9.02 -11.59 18.74
CA ARG A 192 -9.38 -10.79 19.92
C ARG A 192 -10.09 -11.61 20.99
N ARG A 193 -10.98 -12.53 20.60
CA ARG A 193 -11.70 -13.41 21.53
C ARG A 193 -10.78 -14.31 22.36
N TYR A 194 -9.66 -14.73 21.78
CA TYR A 194 -8.70 -15.63 22.44
C TYR A 194 -7.42 -14.91 22.90
N GLY A 195 -7.32 -13.59 22.71
CA GLY A 195 -6.09 -12.84 23.00
C GLY A 195 -4.90 -13.32 22.18
N ALA A 196 -5.13 -13.73 20.92
CA ALA A 196 -4.07 -14.04 19.98
C ALA A 196 -3.50 -12.75 19.40
N ILE A 197 -2.18 -12.61 19.43
CA ILE A 197 -1.44 -11.44 18.94
C ILE A 197 -0.86 -11.77 17.56
N SER A 198 -1.13 -10.94 16.56
CA SER A 198 -0.66 -11.15 15.19
C SER A 198 0.50 -10.23 14.84
N TYR A 199 1.55 -10.80 14.27
CA TYR A 199 2.69 -10.12 13.68
C TYR A 199 2.70 -10.44 12.19
N VAL A 200 2.92 -9.44 11.34
CA VAL A 200 2.98 -9.63 9.88
C VAL A 200 4.33 -9.15 9.39
N ILE A 201 4.98 -9.95 8.55
CA ILE A 201 6.17 -9.58 7.80
C ILE A 201 5.77 -9.57 6.32
N GLY A 202 5.76 -8.39 5.71
CA GLY A 202 5.27 -8.26 4.34
C GLY A 202 5.68 -6.96 3.64
N PRO A 203 5.18 -6.73 2.42
CA PRO A 203 5.56 -5.59 1.59
C PRO A 203 4.86 -4.29 2.02
N HIS A 204 5.31 -3.16 1.48
CA HIS A 204 4.51 -1.94 1.54
C HIS A 204 3.36 -1.99 0.55
N ALA A 205 2.27 -1.31 0.90
CA ALA A 205 1.18 -1.08 -0.01
C ALA A 205 1.51 -0.07 -1.10
N VAL A 206 0.98 -0.29 -2.30
CA VAL A 206 1.06 0.68 -3.40
C VAL A 206 0.14 1.86 -3.09
N PHE A 207 0.68 3.07 -3.16
CA PHE A 207 0.01 4.30 -2.76
C PHE A 207 -1.31 4.53 -3.53
N GLY A 208 -2.43 4.34 -2.84
CA GLY A 208 -3.80 4.49 -3.37
C GLY A 208 -4.12 3.58 -4.56
N ARG A 209 -3.49 2.39 -4.65
CA ARG A 209 -3.78 1.38 -5.68
C ARG A 209 -3.91 -0.01 -5.07
N GLN A 210 -4.75 -0.84 -5.69
CA GLN A 210 -4.84 -2.28 -5.36
C GLN A 210 -3.66 -3.07 -5.95
N LYS A 211 -3.42 -2.90 -7.25
CA LYS A 211 -2.42 -3.68 -7.99
C LYS A 211 -1.10 -2.94 -8.14
N GLY A 212 -0.01 -3.66 -7.86
CA GLY A 212 1.34 -3.35 -8.30
C GLY A 212 1.74 -4.26 -9.46
N PHE A 213 3.00 -4.13 -9.93
CA PHE A 213 3.56 -5.07 -10.90
C PHE A 213 4.98 -5.46 -10.49
N VAL A 214 5.31 -6.72 -10.70
CA VAL A 214 6.63 -7.28 -10.42
C VAL A 214 7.26 -7.74 -11.73
N PRO A 215 8.54 -7.37 -11.99
CA PRO A 215 9.27 -7.89 -13.13
C PRO A 215 9.53 -9.38 -12.93
N TYR A 216 8.96 -10.20 -13.80
CA TYR A 216 9.15 -11.64 -13.87
C TYR A 216 9.95 -12.00 -15.13
N VAL A 217 11.12 -12.61 -14.94
CA VAL A 217 11.90 -13.14 -16.07
C VAL A 217 11.41 -14.54 -16.37
N ALA A 218 10.72 -14.70 -17.50
CA ALA A 218 10.19 -16.00 -17.90
C ALA A 218 11.36 -16.95 -18.27
N PRO A 219 11.49 -18.10 -17.60
CA PRO A 219 12.61 -19.02 -17.83
C PRO A 219 12.60 -19.62 -19.24
N GLU A 220 11.44 -19.66 -19.91
CA GLU A 220 11.29 -20.23 -21.25
C GLU A 220 11.93 -19.37 -22.35
N ASN A 221 11.97 -18.05 -22.15
CA ASN A 221 12.41 -17.12 -23.19
C ASN A 221 13.35 -16.01 -22.71
N GLY A 222 13.67 -15.96 -21.41
CA GLY A 222 14.53 -14.96 -20.80
C GLY A 222 13.98 -13.53 -20.85
N LYS A 223 12.73 -13.31 -21.28
CA LYS A 223 12.11 -11.99 -21.35
C LYS A 223 11.51 -11.61 -20.00
N THR A 224 11.59 -10.33 -19.66
CA THR A 224 10.96 -9.77 -18.48
C THR A 224 9.52 -9.35 -18.80
N TYR A 225 8.57 -9.94 -18.09
CA TYR A 225 7.15 -9.60 -18.09
C TYR A 225 6.83 -8.83 -16.80
N ASN A 226 5.87 -7.92 -16.85
CA ASN A 226 5.34 -7.29 -15.65
C ASN A 226 4.08 -8.05 -15.23
N LEU A 227 4.17 -8.85 -14.17
CA LEU A 227 3.01 -9.57 -13.64
C LEU A 227 2.27 -8.68 -12.63
N PRO A 228 0.94 -8.55 -12.72
CA PRO A 228 0.16 -7.83 -11.73
C PRO A 228 0.17 -8.62 -10.41
N VAL A 229 0.40 -7.92 -9.31
CA VAL A 229 0.38 -8.49 -7.95
C VAL A 229 -0.50 -7.61 -7.08
N ASP A 230 -1.30 -8.23 -6.21
CA ASP A 230 -2.15 -7.51 -5.27
C ASP A 230 -1.29 -7.08 -4.07
N LEU A 231 -0.98 -5.78 -4.03
CA LEU A 231 -0.11 -5.18 -3.03
C LEU A 231 -0.82 -4.11 -2.21
N GLY A 232 -2.10 -3.81 -2.43
CA GLY A 232 -2.80 -2.76 -1.71
C GLY A 232 -4.31 -2.82 -1.80
N PRO A 233 -5.00 -1.74 -1.40
CA PRO A 233 -4.45 -0.44 -0.99
C PRO A 233 -4.09 -0.43 0.51
N GLU A 234 -3.47 0.67 0.95
CA GLU A 234 -3.28 0.98 2.37
C GLU A 234 -4.59 1.35 3.10
N THR A 235 -5.65 1.63 2.35
CA THR A 235 -7.01 1.95 2.79
C THR A 235 -8.00 0.84 2.37
N PRO A 236 -9.25 0.81 2.90
CA PRO A 236 -10.24 -0.20 2.52
C PRO A 236 -10.56 -0.25 1.02
N THR A 237 -10.35 0.86 0.30
CA THR A 237 -10.48 0.96 -1.15
C THR A 237 -9.57 2.06 -1.68
N PHE A 238 -9.26 2.03 -2.98
CA PHE A 238 -8.38 3.01 -3.61
C PHE A 238 -8.96 4.44 -3.56
N ASP A 239 -8.11 5.42 -3.26
CA ASP A 239 -8.46 6.83 -3.09
C ASP A 239 -7.64 7.79 -3.97
N ASN A 240 -6.66 7.28 -4.73
CA ASN A 240 -5.86 8.09 -5.64
C ASN A 240 -6.45 8.15 -7.07
N VAL A 241 -6.50 9.36 -7.61
CA VAL A 241 -6.85 9.64 -9.00
C VAL A 241 -5.73 9.20 -9.94
N GLU A 242 -6.05 8.35 -10.92
CA GLU A 242 -5.10 7.87 -11.92
C GLU A 242 -5.08 8.77 -13.15
N ILE A 243 -4.09 9.67 -13.21
CA ILE A 243 -3.77 10.48 -14.39
C ILE A 243 -2.25 10.51 -14.63
N PRO A 244 -1.80 10.46 -15.90
CA PRO A 244 -0.38 10.53 -16.23
C PRO A 244 0.18 11.94 -15.97
N PHE A 245 1.48 12.04 -15.70
CA PHE A 245 2.18 13.32 -15.74
C PHE A 245 2.40 13.75 -17.18
N TRP A 246 2.15 15.04 -17.46
CA TRP A 246 2.17 15.62 -18.81
C TRP A 246 3.52 15.50 -19.53
N TYR A 247 4.62 15.69 -18.81
CA TYR A 247 5.97 15.71 -19.36
C TYR A 247 6.72 14.42 -19.06
N ASP A 248 7.75 14.15 -19.86
CA ASP A 248 8.64 12.99 -19.71
C ASP A 248 9.27 12.91 -18.32
N GLY A 249 9.42 11.67 -17.82
CA GLY A 249 10.00 11.36 -16.52
C GLY A 249 9.23 10.28 -15.77
N PRO A 250 9.57 10.03 -14.49
CA PRO A 250 8.94 8.98 -13.71
C PRO A 250 7.45 9.26 -13.50
N GLN A 251 6.63 8.24 -13.79
CA GLN A 251 5.17 8.28 -13.60
C GLN A 251 4.74 7.89 -12.18
N TYR A 252 5.66 7.36 -11.37
CA TYR A 252 5.41 6.91 -10.00
C TYR A 252 4.20 5.96 -9.87
N LYS A 253 3.98 5.13 -10.90
CA LYS A 253 2.83 4.21 -10.97
C LYS A 253 2.78 3.24 -9.80
N TYR A 254 3.95 2.83 -9.29
CA TYR A 254 4.12 1.93 -8.15
C TYR A 254 4.86 2.64 -7.02
N LEU A 255 4.44 3.86 -6.68
CA LEU A 255 4.97 4.53 -5.50
C LEU A 255 4.53 3.77 -4.24
N SER A 256 5.46 3.52 -3.33
CA SER A 256 5.11 2.98 -2.01
C SER A 256 4.21 3.99 -1.27
N SER A 257 3.24 3.50 -0.52
CA SER A 257 2.46 4.31 0.42
C SER A 257 3.24 4.61 1.71
N GLY A 258 4.28 3.81 1.98
CA GLY A 258 4.97 3.75 3.27
C GLY A 258 4.19 3.03 4.37
N PHE A 259 2.96 2.57 4.09
CA PHE A 259 2.15 1.74 4.99
C PHE A 259 2.09 0.29 4.49
N GLY A 260 1.64 -0.64 5.33
CA GLY A 260 1.28 -1.99 4.89
C GLY A 260 -0.10 -2.04 4.25
N PRO A 261 -0.48 -3.15 3.61
CA PRO A 261 -1.85 -3.38 3.14
C PRO A 261 -2.89 -3.23 4.24
N TYR A 262 -4.05 -2.65 3.91
CA TYR A 262 -5.06 -2.28 4.90
C TYR A 262 -5.46 -3.44 5.83
N ALA A 263 -5.84 -4.58 5.25
CA ALA A 263 -6.39 -5.70 6.02
C ALA A 263 -5.35 -6.34 6.96
N LEU A 264 -4.11 -6.50 6.50
CA LEU A 264 -3.01 -7.03 7.31
C LEU A 264 -2.57 -6.04 8.40
N THR A 265 -2.55 -4.74 8.09
CA THR A 265 -2.20 -3.71 9.07
C THR A 265 -3.28 -3.55 10.13
N ARG A 266 -4.55 -3.63 9.73
CA ARG A 266 -5.69 -3.66 10.66
C ARG A 266 -5.61 -4.88 11.59
N LEU A 267 -5.26 -6.05 11.06
CA LEU A 267 -5.11 -7.27 11.86
C LEU A 267 -4.10 -7.07 13.01
N VAL A 268 -2.90 -6.58 12.73
CA VAL A 268 -1.89 -6.39 13.79
C VAL A 268 -2.29 -5.28 14.75
N THR A 269 -2.92 -4.21 14.24
CA THR A 269 -3.37 -3.07 15.06
C THR A 269 -4.43 -3.50 16.07
N GLU A 270 -5.41 -4.28 15.63
CA GLU A 270 -6.52 -4.74 16.49
C GLU A 270 -6.17 -5.92 17.40
N THR A 271 -5.08 -6.64 17.11
CA THR A 271 -4.59 -7.76 17.93
C THR A 271 -3.44 -7.39 18.85
N GLY A 272 -2.91 -6.15 18.75
CA GLY A 272 -1.84 -5.64 19.59
C GLY A 272 -0.43 -6.08 19.17
N GLY A 273 -0.26 -6.52 17.93
CA GLY A 273 1.06 -6.88 17.37
C GLY A 273 1.65 -5.79 16.48
N ILE A 274 2.51 -6.19 15.54
CA ILE A 274 3.35 -5.28 14.74
C ILE A 274 3.36 -5.70 13.26
N TYR A 275 3.31 -4.71 12.35
CA TYR A 275 3.57 -4.91 10.93
C TYR A 275 5.04 -4.58 10.63
N PHE A 276 5.78 -5.54 10.10
CA PHE A 276 7.16 -5.38 9.67
C PHE A 276 7.22 -5.25 8.16
N SER A 277 7.40 -4.02 7.67
CA SER A 277 7.61 -3.76 6.26
C SER A 277 9.02 -4.17 5.84
N THR A 278 9.14 -5.10 4.89
CA THR A 278 10.44 -5.68 4.48
C THR A 278 10.63 -5.72 2.98
N HIS A 279 11.86 -5.56 2.50
CA HIS A 279 12.23 -5.71 1.08
C HIS A 279 12.02 -7.14 0.54
N MET A 280 10.77 -7.51 0.28
CA MET A 280 10.46 -8.78 -0.36
C MET A 280 10.73 -8.77 -1.87
N THR A 281 10.83 -9.95 -2.48
CA THR A 281 11.10 -10.11 -3.93
C THR A 281 10.14 -9.30 -4.80
N THR A 282 8.87 -9.23 -4.40
CA THR A 282 7.83 -8.40 -5.06
C THR A 282 8.18 -6.91 -5.03
N MET A 283 8.96 -6.45 -4.05
CA MET A 283 9.40 -5.05 -3.97
C MET A 283 10.64 -4.71 -4.80
N LYS A 284 11.32 -5.68 -5.45
CA LYS A 284 12.46 -5.40 -6.35
C LYS A 284 12.07 -4.53 -7.57
N GLY A 285 10.79 -4.51 -7.94
CA GLY A 285 10.26 -3.65 -9.01
C GLY A 285 9.92 -2.22 -8.58
N PHE A 286 9.96 -1.91 -7.28
CA PHE A 286 9.65 -0.58 -6.77
C PHE A 286 10.89 0.32 -6.86
N SER A 287 10.68 1.57 -7.25
CA SER A 287 11.75 2.56 -7.27
C SER A 287 12.29 2.82 -5.85
N PRO A 288 13.61 2.98 -5.65
CA PRO A 288 14.20 3.47 -4.41
C PRO A 288 13.61 4.80 -3.94
N GLU A 289 12.99 5.57 -4.85
CA GLU A 289 12.34 6.85 -4.57
C GLU A 289 11.02 6.75 -3.78
N GLY A 290 10.64 5.56 -3.32
CA GLY A 290 9.46 5.29 -2.48
C GLY A 290 9.77 5.01 -1.00
N MET A 291 10.97 5.34 -0.51
CA MET A 291 11.28 5.22 0.91
C MET A 291 10.86 6.49 1.65
N PHE A 292 9.99 6.34 2.65
CA PHE A 292 9.44 7.44 3.43
C PHE A 292 9.71 7.22 4.91
N GLU A 293 10.00 8.28 5.64
CA GLU A 293 10.23 8.21 7.08
C GLU A 293 8.90 7.98 7.83
N ALA A 294 8.88 6.97 8.71
CA ALA A 294 7.70 6.63 9.50
C ALA A 294 7.11 7.81 10.29
N GLU A 295 7.98 8.65 10.86
CA GLU A 295 7.58 9.80 11.66
C GLU A 295 6.79 10.83 10.86
N LYS A 296 7.17 11.03 9.59
CA LYS A 296 6.47 11.92 8.66
C LYS A 296 5.15 11.34 8.20
N LEU A 297 5.01 10.01 8.19
CA LEU A 297 3.80 9.30 7.78
C LEU A 297 2.76 9.13 8.89
N LYS A 298 3.17 9.11 10.16
CA LYS A 298 2.28 8.93 11.33
C LYS A 298 0.98 9.77 11.28
N PRO A 299 1.00 11.08 10.93
CA PRO A 299 -0.23 11.88 10.87
C PRO A 299 -1.20 11.47 9.74
N PHE A 300 -0.73 10.70 8.77
CA PHE A 300 -1.43 10.31 7.55
C PHE A 300 -1.89 8.84 7.56
N GLU A 301 -1.83 8.20 8.74
CA GLU A 301 -2.27 6.81 8.91
C GLU A 301 -3.72 6.60 8.42
N PRO A 302 -3.98 5.49 7.72
CA PRO A 302 -5.34 5.06 7.38
C PRO A 302 -6.23 4.87 8.62
N ASP A 303 -7.54 5.07 8.43
CA ASP A 303 -8.52 4.76 9.47
C ASP A 303 -8.85 3.26 9.48
N TYR A 304 -8.28 2.53 10.43
CA TYR A 304 -8.40 1.06 10.53
C TYR A 304 -9.69 0.57 11.21
N ARG A 305 -10.67 1.45 11.48
CA ARG A 305 -11.91 1.06 12.18
C ARG A 305 -12.91 0.29 11.32
N PHE A 306 -12.77 0.32 9.99
CA PHE A 306 -13.77 -0.23 9.08
C PHE A 306 -13.57 -1.72 8.82
N GLY A 307 -14.65 -2.49 9.02
CA GLY A 307 -14.67 -3.94 8.83
C GLY A 307 -15.13 -4.38 7.44
N THR A 308 -15.68 -3.48 6.65
CA THR A 308 -16.04 -3.73 5.24
C THR A 308 -15.86 -2.47 4.40
N PRO A 309 -15.70 -2.60 3.06
CA PRO A 309 -15.68 -1.44 2.18
C PRO A 309 -17.01 -0.66 2.22
N ASP A 310 -18.14 -1.32 2.45
CA ASP A 310 -19.46 -0.69 2.52
C ASP A 310 -19.61 0.21 3.76
N GLU A 311 -19.11 -0.23 4.92
CA GLU A 311 -19.06 0.61 6.13
C GLU A 311 -18.21 1.85 5.91
N TYR A 312 -17.06 1.68 5.23
CA TYR A 312 -16.19 2.78 4.86
C TYR A 312 -16.89 3.77 3.94
N LEU A 313 -17.50 3.30 2.85
CA LEU A 313 -18.24 4.15 1.90
C LEU A 313 -19.37 4.93 2.58
N LYS A 314 -20.14 4.28 3.47
CA LYS A 314 -21.20 4.95 4.24
C LYS A 314 -20.66 6.04 5.17
N ASP A 315 -19.48 5.85 5.76
CA ASP A 315 -18.87 6.89 6.57
C ASP A 315 -18.38 8.07 5.73
N LEU A 316 -17.78 7.77 4.58
CA LEU A 316 -17.31 8.78 3.65
C LEU A 316 -18.45 9.71 3.21
N GLU A 317 -19.68 9.23 3.04
CA GLU A 317 -20.85 10.05 2.66
C GLU A 317 -21.11 11.25 3.57
N LYS A 318 -20.67 11.18 4.83
CA LYS A 318 -20.77 12.30 5.80
C LYS A 318 -19.74 13.40 5.56
N HIS A 319 -18.73 13.13 4.73
CA HIS A 319 -17.58 13.98 4.47
C HIS A 319 -17.49 14.33 2.97
N PRO A 320 -18.00 15.51 2.55
CA PRO A 320 -18.08 15.89 1.14
C PRO A 320 -16.74 15.80 0.39
N LEU A 321 -15.63 16.20 1.03
CA LEU A 321 -14.29 16.12 0.43
C LEU A 321 -13.87 14.69 0.12
N ARG A 322 -14.04 13.80 1.09
CA ARG A 322 -13.62 12.40 0.97
C ARG A 322 -14.43 11.70 -0.13
N MET A 323 -15.73 11.97 -0.20
CA MET A 323 -16.57 11.47 -1.30
C MET A 323 -16.16 12.00 -2.66
N ALA A 324 -15.83 13.30 -2.77
CA ALA A 324 -15.38 13.88 -4.03
C ALA A 324 -14.10 13.18 -4.54
N VAL A 325 -13.14 12.96 -3.64
CA VAL A 325 -11.89 12.24 -3.94
C VAL A 325 -12.16 10.81 -4.39
N ILE A 326 -12.96 10.05 -3.65
CA ILE A 326 -13.26 8.64 -3.98
C ILE A 326 -14.00 8.53 -5.31
N LYS A 327 -15.00 9.39 -5.54
CA LYS A 327 -15.71 9.43 -6.84
C LYS A 327 -14.76 9.76 -7.98
N ALA A 328 -13.87 10.74 -7.80
CA ALA A 328 -12.86 11.08 -8.79
C ALA A 328 -11.93 9.90 -9.09
N ALA A 329 -11.45 9.20 -8.04
CA ALA A 329 -10.62 8.02 -8.17
C ALA A 329 -11.35 6.92 -8.97
N GLN A 330 -12.61 6.62 -8.64
CA GLN A 330 -13.44 5.65 -9.36
C GLN A 330 -13.64 6.01 -10.84
N ILE A 331 -13.95 7.28 -11.14
CA ILE A 331 -14.11 7.74 -12.53
C ILE A 331 -12.81 7.58 -13.31
N SER A 332 -11.66 7.88 -12.68
CA SER A 332 -10.35 7.81 -13.34
C SER A 332 -9.92 6.39 -13.73
N ARG A 333 -10.42 5.35 -13.05
CA ARG A 333 -10.10 3.95 -13.39
C ARG A 333 -10.95 3.38 -14.53
N ASN A 334 -12.11 3.97 -14.78
CA ASN A 334 -13.08 3.49 -15.78
C ASN A 334 -12.87 4.11 -17.16
N VAL A 335 -11.80 4.89 -17.34
CA VAL A 335 -11.49 5.56 -18.60
C VAL A 335 -9.99 5.45 -18.83
N GLU A 336 -9.59 4.88 -19.96
CA GLU A 336 -8.19 4.83 -20.34
C GLU A 336 -7.72 6.18 -20.87
N PRO A 337 -6.61 6.74 -20.35
CA PRO A 337 -6.00 7.91 -20.98
C PRO A 337 -5.35 7.50 -22.31
N GLU A 338 -5.62 8.25 -23.40
CA GLU A 338 -4.94 8.05 -24.70
C GLU A 338 -3.47 8.54 -24.70
N GLY A 339 -2.87 8.74 -23.51
CA GLY A 339 -1.52 9.27 -23.32
C GLY A 339 -1.47 10.79 -23.17
N THR A 340 -0.25 11.33 -23.13
CA THR A 340 0.04 12.77 -23.11
C THR A 340 0.22 13.28 -24.54
N PRO A 341 -0.11 14.55 -24.84
CA PRO A 341 0.06 15.07 -26.19
C PRO A 341 1.53 15.15 -26.60
N GLU A 342 1.76 15.14 -27.91
CA GLU A 342 3.10 15.30 -28.48
C GLU A 342 3.64 16.72 -28.23
N MET A 343 4.79 16.82 -27.56
CA MET A 343 5.41 18.11 -27.25
C MET A 343 6.38 18.60 -28.34
N GLU A 344 6.62 17.77 -29.36
CA GLU A 344 7.44 18.12 -30.53
C GLU A 344 6.70 17.70 -31.80
N LEU A 345 6.44 18.66 -32.69
CA LEU A 345 5.75 18.43 -33.96
C LEU A 345 6.64 18.89 -35.12
N ARG A 346 6.91 17.97 -36.05
CA ARG A 346 7.54 18.32 -37.33
C ARG A 346 6.47 18.50 -38.39
N VAL A 347 6.44 19.69 -38.96
CA VAL A 347 5.36 20.12 -39.84
C VAL A 347 5.83 20.43 -41.26
N THR A 348 4.95 20.24 -42.23
CA THR A 348 5.21 20.55 -43.64
C THR A 348 4.35 21.71 -44.12
N PRO A 349 4.79 22.49 -45.12
CA PRO A 349 4.01 23.60 -45.68
C PRO A 349 2.58 23.24 -46.09
N ALA A 350 2.38 22.03 -46.62
CA ALA A 350 1.09 21.54 -47.07
C ALA A 350 0.22 20.95 -45.94
N GLY A 351 0.85 20.44 -44.87
CA GLY A 351 0.19 19.61 -43.86
C GLY A 351 0.05 20.23 -42.46
N PHE A 352 0.73 21.34 -42.17
CA PHE A 352 0.84 21.86 -40.80
C PHE A 352 -0.50 22.13 -40.11
N LYS A 353 -1.50 22.64 -40.84
CA LYS A 353 -2.85 22.87 -40.28
C LYS A 353 -3.57 21.57 -39.92
N ASN A 354 -3.43 20.53 -40.74
CA ASN A 354 -4.01 19.22 -40.46
C ASN A 354 -3.30 18.56 -39.27
N GLN A 355 -1.97 18.64 -39.19
CA GLN A 355 -1.21 18.12 -38.06
C GLN A 355 -1.56 18.85 -36.76
N ALA A 356 -1.68 20.18 -36.78
CA ALA A 356 -2.17 20.94 -35.64
C ALA A 356 -3.57 20.48 -35.22
N LYS A 357 -4.47 20.27 -36.17
CA LYS A 357 -5.83 19.78 -35.90
C LYS A 357 -5.84 18.37 -35.27
N GLU A 358 -4.99 17.45 -35.73
CA GLU A 358 -4.88 16.12 -35.12
C GLU A 358 -4.32 16.21 -33.68
N ALA A 359 -3.30 17.02 -33.45
CA ALA A 359 -2.78 17.27 -32.10
C ALA A 359 -3.84 17.91 -31.17
N GLN A 360 -4.65 18.83 -31.70
CA GLN A 360 -5.79 19.42 -30.99
C GLN A 360 -6.86 18.37 -30.62
N LYS A 361 -7.11 17.36 -31.48
CA LYS A 361 -8.03 16.27 -31.13
C LYS A 361 -7.50 15.44 -29.97
N THR A 362 -6.21 15.12 -29.96
CA THR A 362 -5.59 14.34 -28.87
C THR A 362 -5.72 15.06 -27.54
N VAL A 363 -5.43 16.36 -27.49
CA VAL A 363 -5.57 17.13 -26.25
C VAL A 363 -7.03 17.34 -25.85
N ALA A 364 -7.95 17.48 -26.81
CA ALA A 364 -9.37 17.62 -26.53
C ALA A 364 -9.96 16.37 -25.85
N LYS A 365 -9.51 15.17 -26.26
CA LYS A 365 -9.87 13.91 -25.58
C LYS A 365 -9.36 13.87 -24.14
N SER A 366 -8.09 14.28 -23.93
CA SER A 366 -7.51 14.40 -22.59
C SER A 366 -8.28 15.40 -21.72
N GLY A 367 -8.64 16.56 -22.28
CA GLY A 367 -9.49 17.55 -21.61
C GLY A 367 -10.88 17.03 -21.27
N TYR A 368 -11.52 16.26 -22.15
CA TYR A 368 -12.81 15.62 -21.88
C TYR A 368 -12.71 14.61 -20.72
N PHE A 369 -11.67 13.78 -20.72
CA PHE A 369 -11.40 12.84 -19.63
C PHE A 369 -11.20 13.57 -18.29
N LEU A 370 -10.36 14.61 -18.26
CA LEU A 370 -10.13 15.41 -17.06
C LEU A 370 -11.42 16.07 -16.56
N ASN A 371 -12.24 16.63 -17.46
CA ASN A 371 -13.53 17.24 -17.10
C ASN A 371 -14.52 16.21 -16.53
N ARG A 372 -14.50 14.97 -17.03
CA ARG A 372 -15.32 13.90 -16.47
C ARG A 372 -14.90 13.58 -15.03
N ILE A 373 -13.61 13.50 -14.74
CA ILE A 373 -13.14 13.30 -13.35
C ILE A 373 -13.46 14.52 -12.49
N LEU A 374 -13.21 15.74 -12.99
CA LEU A 374 -13.50 16.99 -12.30
C LEU A 374 -14.98 17.14 -11.94
N SER A 375 -15.91 16.49 -12.66
CA SER A 375 -17.33 16.48 -12.30
C SER A 375 -17.63 15.89 -10.91
N ALA A 376 -16.70 15.12 -10.33
CA ALA A 376 -16.79 14.64 -8.96
C ALA A 376 -16.58 15.74 -7.90
N PHE A 377 -16.05 16.90 -8.29
CA PHE A 377 -15.73 18.03 -7.41
C PHE A 377 -16.72 19.19 -7.65
N PRO A 378 -17.70 19.41 -6.76
CA PRO A 378 -18.61 20.53 -6.86
C PRO A 378 -17.89 21.89 -6.77
N ASN A 379 -18.48 22.93 -7.36
CA ASN A 379 -17.93 24.29 -7.23
C ASN A 379 -17.87 24.72 -5.76
N GLY A 380 -16.74 25.26 -5.32
CA GLY A 380 -16.55 25.74 -3.95
C GLY A 380 -16.21 24.64 -2.93
N ILE A 381 -15.99 23.40 -3.39
CA ILE A 381 -15.68 22.26 -2.51
C ILE A 381 -14.39 22.47 -1.70
N GLU A 382 -13.47 23.31 -2.18
CA GLU A 382 -12.23 23.65 -1.47
C GLU A 382 -12.48 24.28 -0.09
N LYS A 383 -13.64 24.93 0.12
CA LYS A 383 -14.02 25.47 1.44
C LYS A 383 -14.19 24.39 2.51
N ALA A 384 -14.53 23.17 2.10
CA ALA A 384 -14.66 22.07 3.04
C ALA A 384 -13.31 21.66 3.66
N LEU A 385 -12.17 22.09 3.08
CA LEU A 385 -10.84 21.84 3.67
C LEU A 385 -10.73 22.39 5.08
N ASP A 386 -11.32 23.55 5.35
CA ASP A 386 -11.28 24.21 6.65
C ASP A 386 -11.91 23.36 7.77
N SER A 387 -12.79 22.42 7.39
CA SER A 387 -13.53 21.55 8.31
C SER A 387 -13.09 20.08 8.29
N GLU A 388 -12.15 19.68 7.42
CA GLU A 388 -11.68 18.29 7.36
C GLU A 388 -10.58 18.04 8.39
N PRO A 389 -10.84 17.22 9.43
CA PRO A 389 -9.86 16.99 10.50
C PRO A 389 -8.73 16.05 10.11
N SER A 390 -8.91 15.19 9.09
CA SER A 390 -7.90 14.18 8.72
C SER A 390 -6.81 14.79 7.82
N PRO A 391 -5.54 14.81 8.26
CA PRO A 391 -4.43 15.27 7.43
C PRO A 391 -4.33 14.46 6.12
N ARG A 392 -4.53 13.14 6.20
CA ARG A 392 -4.58 12.25 5.03
C ARG A 392 -5.58 12.74 4.00
N TRP A 393 -6.83 12.96 4.39
CA TRP A 393 -7.87 13.38 3.45
C TRP A 393 -7.68 14.79 2.91
N ARG A 394 -7.18 15.72 3.72
CA ARG A 394 -6.79 17.05 3.24
C ARG A 394 -5.77 16.92 2.11
N MET A 395 -4.70 16.16 2.32
CA MET A 395 -3.62 16.00 1.35
C MET A 395 -4.04 15.22 0.11
N THR A 396 -4.83 14.16 0.27
CA THR A 396 -5.37 13.42 -0.88
C THR A 396 -6.28 14.31 -1.72
N PHE A 397 -7.12 15.15 -1.10
CA PHE A 397 -7.93 16.14 -1.81
C PHE A 397 -7.07 17.16 -2.55
N CYS A 398 -6.15 17.83 -1.85
CA CYS A 398 -5.31 18.87 -2.43
C CYS A 398 -4.49 18.33 -3.61
N LEU A 399 -3.94 17.12 -3.47
CA LEU A 399 -3.22 16.44 -4.53
C LEU A 399 -4.13 16.11 -5.72
N ALA A 400 -5.25 15.42 -5.48
CA ALA A 400 -6.13 14.97 -6.54
C ALA A 400 -6.71 16.15 -7.33
N TYR A 401 -7.28 17.13 -6.61
CA TYR A 401 -7.92 18.28 -7.23
C TYR A 401 -6.91 19.22 -7.88
N GLY A 402 -5.78 19.48 -7.21
CA GLY A 402 -4.70 20.30 -7.73
C GLY A 402 -4.10 19.74 -9.03
N ARG A 403 -3.81 18.42 -9.08
CA ARG A 403 -3.28 17.80 -10.30
C ARG A 403 -4.30 17.85 -11.46
N LEU A 404 -5.58 17.60 -11.20
CA LEU A 404 -6.62 17.66 -12.23
C LEU A 404 -6.77 19.06 -12.83
N LEU A 405 -6.82 20.10 -11.99
CA LEU A 405 -6.91 21.48 -12.44
C LEU A 405 -5.66 21.92 -13.20
N GLY A 406 -4.46 21.57 -12.73
CA GLY A 406 -3.19 21.87 -13.41
C GLY A 406 -3.08 21.20 -14.78
N GLN A 407 -3.48 19.94 -14.89
CA GLN A 407 -3.52 19.21 -16.16
C GLN A 407 -4.55 19.81 -17.11
N ARG A 408 -5.72 20.24 -16.61
CA ARG A 408 -6.71 20.94 -17.44
C ARG A 408 -6.15 22.27 -17.97
N ALA A 409 -5.41 23.02 -17.15
CA ALA A 409 -4.74 24.24 -17.59
C ALA A 409 -3.75 23.97 -18.73
N ARG A 410 -2.93 22.90 -18.64
CA ARG A 410 -2.02 22.49 -19.72
C ARG A 410 -2.75 22.11 -21.00
N CYS A 411 -3.89 21.41 -20.90
CA CYS A 411 -4.73 21.12 -22.08
C CYS A 411 -5.18 22.39 -22.79
N LEU A 412 -5.57 23.42 -22.04
CA LEU A 412 -6.04 24.69 -22.60
C LEU A 412 -4.90 25.48 -23.25
N GLU A 413 -3.75 25.58 -22.58
CA GLU A 413 -2.56 26.27 -23.10
C GLU A 413 -2.01 25.59 -24.36
N TYR A 414 -1.94 24.26 -24.37
CA TYR A 414 -1.51 23.51 -25.55
C TYR A 414 -2.44 23.75 -26.75
N ASN A 415 -3.75 23.73 -26.52
CA ASN A 415 -4.73 23.98 -27.58
C ASN A 415 -4.65 25.42 -28.11
N LEU A 416 -4.42 26.39 -27.23
CA LEU A 416 -4.23 27.80 -27.59
C LEU A 416 -2.93 28.00 -28.40
N ALA A 417 -1.81 27.45 -27.94
CA ALA A 417 -0.53 27.53 -28.64
C ALA A 417 -0.62 26.94 -30.06
N LEU A 418 -1.32 25.81 -30.23
CA LEU A 418 -1.59 25.23 -31.55
C LEU A 418 -2.48 26.11 -32.43
N ALA A 419 -3.51 26.73 -31.85
CA ALA A 419 -4.38 27.66 -32.57
C ALA A 419 -3.59 28.88 -33.04
N ASP A 420 -2.74 29.44 -32.19
CA ASP A 420 -1.94 30.62 -32.52
C ASP A 420 -0.92 30.31 -33.62
N LEU A 421 -0.18 29.18 -33.52
CA LEU A 421 0.76 28.74 -34.55
C LEU A 421 0.06 28.46 -35.90
N SER A 422 -1.07 27.76 -35.87
CA SER A 422 -1.79 27.39 -37.10
C SER A 422 -2.45 28.58 -37.81
N ASN A 423 -2.81 29.63 -37.07
CA ASN A 423 -3.42 30.85 -37.60
C ASN A 423 -2.41 31.92 -38.00
N SER A 424 -1.26 32.00 -37.32
CA SER A 424 -0.24 33.03 -37.58
C SER A 424 0.73 32.67 -38.71
N LEU A 425 0.93 31.38 -39.00
CA LEU A 425 1.91 30.92 -40.00
C LEU A 425 1.29 30.67 -41.37
N THR A 426 2.02 31.05 -42.43
CA THR A 426 1.71 30.67 -43.82
C THR A 426 2.52 29.45 -44.26
N PRO A 427 2.15 28.76 -45.37
CA PRO A 427 2.96 27.68 -45.93
C PRO A 427 4.41 28.08 -46.22
N GLN A 428 4.64 29.34 -46.62
CA GLN A 428 5.98 29.86 -46.87
C GLN A 428 6.80 30.00 -45.59
N ASP A 429 6.20 30.45 -44.49
CA ASP A 429 6.87 30.56 -43.18
C ASP A 429 7.28 29.18 -42.66
N VAL A 430 6.38 28.20 -42.79
CA VAL A 430 6.67 26.81 -42.42
C VAL A 430 7.83 26.26 -43.25
N GLY A 431 7.83 26.49 -44.56
CA GLY A 431 8.86 25.97 -45.46
C GLY A 431 10.24 26.59 -45.29
N SER A 432 10.33 27.78 -44.70
CA SER A 432 11.57 28.56 -44.64
C SER A 432 12.11 28.82 -43.23
N LYS A 433 11.25 28.83 -42.20
CA LYS A 433 11.62 29.30 -40.85
C LYS A 433 11.03 28.48 -39.69
N SER A 434 9.89 27.82 -39.87
CA SER A 434 9.14 27.21 -38.75
C SER A 434 8.51 25.86 -39.10
N ASN A 435 9.34 24.87 -39.42
CA ASN A 435 8.93 23.49 -39.71
C ASN A 435 9.05 22.53 -38.51
N HIS A 436 9.49 23.03 -37.35
CA HIS A 436 9.66 22.23 -36.14
C HIS A 436 9.14 23.02 -34.94
N TRP A 437 8.02 22.58 -34.38
CA TRP A 437 7.39 23.22 -33.23
C TRP A 437 7.71 22.42 -31.97
N ILE A 438 8.24 23.10 -30.95
CA ILE A 438 8.64 22.51 -29.67
C ILE A 438 7.89 23.26 -28.59
N PHE A 439 7.00 22.58 -27.89
CA PHE A 439 6.20 23.14 -26.80
C PHE A 439 6.96 22.99 -25.48
N ARG A 440 7.16 24.08 -24.74
CA ARG A 440 7.93 24.07 -23.49
C ARG A 440 7.10 24.63 -22.35
N PRO A 441 7.27 24.16 -21.11
CA PRO A 441 6.58 24.75 -19.98
C PRO A 441 6.95 26.23 -19.80
N ASP A 442 5.95 27.08 -19.59
CA ASP A 442 6.10 28.51 -19.28
C ASP A 442 5.29 28.89 -18.02
N LYS A 443 5.79 29.86 -17.25
CA LYS A 443 5.06 30.42 -16.10
C LYS A 443 3.89 31.31 -16.55
N GLN A 444 3.95 31.86 -17.75
CA GLN A 444 2.91 32.70 -18.31
C GLN A 444 1.72 31.86 -18.78
N LEU A 445 0.51 32.29 -18.42
CA LEU A 445 -0.76 31.71 -18.88
C LEU A 445 -1.42 32.66 -19.88
N ASN A 446 -1.79 32.13 -21.04
CA ASN A 446 -2.30 32.88 -22.18
C ASN A 446 -3.82 32.76 -22.35
N TYR A 447 -4.50 31.81 -21.69
CA TYR A 447 -5.97 31.67 -21.77
C TYR A 447 -6.76 32.70 -20.93
N ALA A 448 -8.09 32.58 -20.91
CA ALA A 448 -9.03 33.50 -20.23
C ALA A 448 -8.91 33.56 -18.69
N THR A 449 -9.29 34.70 -18.10
CA THR A 449 -9.17 35.00 -16.66
C THR A 449 -9.82 33.98 -15.72
N SER A 450 -10.95 33.37 -16.12
CA SER A 450 -11.63 32.35 -15.29
C SER A 450 -10.79 31.09 -15.12
N GLU A 451 -10.06 30.69 -16.15
CA GLU A 451 -9.17 29.52 -16.09
C GLU A 451 -7.88 29.84 -15.34
N LYS A 452 -7.47 31.12 -15.29
CA LYS A 452 -6.26 31.53 -14.55
C LYS A 452 -6.45 31.29 -13.06
N ARG A 453 -7.65 31.58 -12.55
CA ARG A 453 -8.04 31.26 -11.17
C ARG A 453 -7.95 29.76 -10.86
N ASN A 454 -8.28 28.90 -11.82
CA ASN A 454 -8.22 27.45 -11.62
C ASN A 454 -6.77 26.95 -11.59
N ALA A 455 -5.88 27.50 -12.40
CA ALA A 455 -4.45 27.21 -12.33
C ALA A 455 -3.80 27.76 -11.05
N GLU A 456 -4.15 28.97 -10.62
CA GLU A 456 -3.71 29.53 -9.34
C GLU A 456 -4.17 28.66 -8.17
N LEU A 457 -5.42 28.18 -8.20
CA LEU A 457 -5.95 27.23 -7.21
C LEU A 457 -5.19 25.90 -7.26
N ALA A 458 -4.91 25.38 -8.47
CA ALA A 458 -4.13 24.15 -8.64
C ALA A 458 -2.75 24.27 -7.99
N GLU A 459 -2.04 25.36 -8.27
CA GLU A 459 -0.72 25.62 -7.69
C GLU A 459 -0.81 25.75 -6.16
N LYS A 460 -1.79 26.50 -5.65
CA LYS A 460 -2.02 26.66 -4.21
C LYS A 460 -2.22 25.30 -3.52
N LEU A 461 -3.11 24.45 -4.04
CA LEU A 461 -3.40 23.15 -3.45
C LEU A 461 -2.17 22.23 -3.47
N LEU A 462 -1.43 22.19 -4.58
CA LEU A 462 -0.22 21.37 -4.68
C LEU A 462 0.91 21.87 -3.77
N ARG A 463 1.07 23.19 -3.64
CA ARG A 463 2.04 23.78 -2.69
C ARG A 463 1.66 23.47 -1.25
N GLN A 464 0.37 23.52 -0.92
CA GLN A 464 -0.12 23.12 0.39
C GLN A 464 0.24 21.67 0.73
N VAL A 465 0.25 20.76 -0.26
CA VAL A 465 0.74 19.38 -0.06
C VAL A 465 2.23 19.33 0.29
N LEU A 466 3.05 20.15 -0.36
CA LEU A 466 4.49 20.22 -0.07
C LEU A 466 4.77 20.78 1.33
N GLU A 467 3.95 21.72 1.78
CA GLU A 467 4.08 22.39 3.07
C GLU A 467 3.56 21.51 4.23
N GLU A 468 2.37 20.90 4.07
CA GLU A 468 1.71 20.13 5.14
C GLU A 468 2.14 18.66 5.20
N ALA A 469 2.65 18.07 4.10
CA ALA A 469 3.05 16.66 4.04
C ALA A 469 4.45 16.42 3.44
N PRO A 470 5.50 17.15 3.87
CA PRO A 470 6.84 17.00 3.31
C PRO A 470 7.40 15.59 3.54
N GLY A 471 8.12 15.05 2.56
CA GLY A 471 8.75 13.73 2.67
C GLY A 471 7.76 12.57 2.71
N THR A 472 6.57 12.74 2.11
CA THR A 472 5.53 11.72 1.99
C THR A 472 5.24 11.39 0.51
N PRO A 473 4.51 10.30 0.20
CA PRO A 473 4.09 10.00 -1.17
C PRO A 473 3.29 11.14 -1.83
N TRP A 474 2.47 11.85 -1.06
CA TRP A 474 1.70 12.99 -1.56
C TRP A 474 2.61 14.12 -2.05
N ALA A 475 3.59 14.52 -1.23
CA ALA A 475 4.54 15.56 -1.61
C ALA A 475 5.38 15.15 -2.82
N LYS A 476 5.79 13.87 -2.92
CA LYS A 476 6.53 13.37 -4.09
C LYS A 476 5.75 13.56 -5.40
N LEU A 477 4.45 13.24 -5.40
CA LEU A 477 3.59 13.44 -6.57
C LEU A 477 3.32 14.93 -6.85
N ALA A 478 3.15 15.75 -5.81
CA ALA A 478 2.96 17.20 -5.96
C ALA A 478 4.22 17.90 -6.49
N GLU A 479 5.42 17.54 -6.01
CA GLU A 479 6.71 18.03 -6.51
C GLU A 479 6.86 17.71 -8.01
N ARG A 480 6.49 16.48 -8.39
CA ARG A 480 6.57 16.06 -9.78
C ARG A 480 5.64 16.90 -10.67
N GLU A 481 4.44 17.18 -10.19
CA GLU A 481 3.46 18.00 -10.90
C GLU A 481 3.93 19.46 -11.03
N LEU A 482 4.45 20.04 -9.95
CA LEU A 482 4.92 21.43 -9.87
C LEU A 482 6.29 21.68 -10.50
N ARG A 483 7.05 20.62 -10.83
CA ARG A 483 8.33 20.73 -11.54
C ARG A 483 8.19 21.52 -12.84
N HIS A 484 7.04 21.39 -13.50
CA HIS A 484 6.74 22.12 -14.73
C HIS A 484 5.54 23.05 -14.49
N PRO A 485 5.68 24.35 -14.78
CA PRO A 485 4.56 25.27 -14.86
C PRO A 485 3.39 24.77 -15.70
N PHE A 486 2.23 25.41 -15.55
CA PHE A 486 1.01 25.02 -16.28
C PHE A 486 0.87 25.70 -17.65
N GLY A 487 1.65 26.75 -17.93
CA GLY A 487 1.73 27.43 -19.23
C GLY A 487 2.56 26.66 -20.25
N ILE A 488 2.34 26.97 -21.54
CA ILE A 488 3.04 26.38 -22.69
C ILE A 488 3.47 27.47 -23.69
#